data_AF-A0A1S3AP75-F1
#
_entry.id   AF-A0A1S3AP75-F1
#
_cell.length_a   1.000
_cell.length_b   1.000
_cell.length_c   1.000
_cell.angle_alpha   90.00
_cell.angle_beta   90.00
_cell.angle_gamma   90.00
#
_symmetry.space_group_name_H-M   'P 1'
#
loop_
_entity.id
_entity.type
_entity.pdbx_description
1 polymer ?
#
loop_
_entity_poly.entity_id
_entity_poly.type
_entity_poly.pdbx_seq_one_letter_code
_entity_poly.pdbx_strand_id
1 'polypeptide(L)'
;MEHMEVVLLFLLFLKPAPLEQTTVVQECYYGNGQNYRGSMATTVTGRTCQCWSSMTPHQHQRTPENYPNAGLTHNYCRNPDGDPRPWCYTTDPTVRWEACNLTQCSEPEPSVTVSAVTTLSTMAPAPPPP
;
A
#
# COMPACT_ATOMS: atom_id res chain seq x y z
N MET A 1 55.05 9.62 3.76
CA MET A 1 54.21 10.61 3.08
C MET A 1 53.63 10.02 1.79
N GLU A 2 53.27 8.73 1.76
CA GLU A 2 52.97 8.01 0.50
C GLU A 2 51.69 7.14 0.58
N HIS A 3 50.88 7.34 1.63
CA HIS A 3 49.63 6.59 1.81
C HIS A 3 48.38 7.48 1.74
N MET A 4 48.53 8.80 1.91
CA MET A 4 47.40 9.74 1.90
C MET A 4 47.00 10.22 0.50
N GLU A 5 47.92 10.21 -0.48
CA GLU A 5 47.60 10.66 -1.86
C GLU A 5 46.80 9.62 -2.66
N VAL A 6 47.11 8.32 -2.48
CA VAL A 6 46.35 7.24 -3.11
C VAL A 6 44.91 7.15 -2.59
N VAL A 7 44.68 7.42 -1.30
CA VAL A 7 43.33 7.44 -0.72
C VAL A 7 42.50 8.59 -1.30
N LEU A 8 43.09 9.78 -1.43
CA LEU A 8 42.37 10.94 -1.97
C LEU A 8 42.03 10.76 -3.46
N LEU A 9 42.90 10.12 -4.23
CA LEU A 9 42.62 9.77 -5.62
C LEU A 9 41.53 8.68 -5.74
N PHE A 10 41.53 7.66 -4.87
CA PHE A 10 40.48 6.63 -4.85
C PHE A 10 39.07 7.20 -4.55
N LEU A 11 38.97 8.22 -3.69
CA LEU A 11 37.70 8.89 -3.38
C LEU A 11 37.17 9.75 -4.54
N LEU A 12 38.02 10.20 -5.46
CA LEU A 12 37.62 10.96 -6.66
C LEU A 12 37.11 10.05 -7.80
N PHE A 13 37.38 8.74 -7.74
CA PHE A 13 36.84 7.74 -8.69
C PHE A 13 35.56 7.05 -8.19
N LEU A 14 35.19 7.22 -6.92
CA LEU A 14 33.88 6.84 -6.40
C LEU A 14 32.85 7.89 -6.80
N LYS A 15 32.54 7.96 -8.09
CA LYS A 15 31.36 8.69 -8.56
C LYS A 15 30.16 8.04 -7.86
N PRO A 16 29.43 8.74 -6.98
CA PRO A 16 28.26 8.17 -6.35
C PRO A 16 27.29 7.80 -7.48
N ALA A 17 26.88 6.53 -7.51
CA ALA A 17 25.76 6.14 -8.34
C ALA A 17 24.60 7.11 -8.00
N PRO A 18 23.95 7.73 -9.00
CA PRO A 18 22.71 8.42 -8.74
C PRO A 18 21.82 7.43 -7.99
N LEU A 19 21.35 7.81 -6.80
CA LEU A 19 20.29 7.05 -6.13
C LEU A 19 19.17 7.03 -7.16
N GLU A 20 18.96 5.89 -7.81
CA GLU A 20 17.78 5.70 -8.62
C GLU A 20 16.63 5.92 -7.66
N GLN A 21 15.98 7.07 -7.79
CA GLN A 21 14.74 7.34 -7.11
C GLN A 21 13.71 6.49 -7.85
N THR A 22 13.76 5.18 -7.58
CA THR A 22 12.66 4.27 -7.84
C THR A 22 11.45 4.99 -7.28
N THR A 23 10.54 5.40 -8.15
CA THR A 23 9.26 5.93 -7.74
C THR A 23 8.63 4.86 -6.86
N VAL A 24 8.74 5.02 -5.55
CA VAL A 24 8.12 4.12 -4.59
C VAL A 24 6.63 4.37 -4.75
N VAL A 25 5.98 3.60 -5.63
CA VAL A 25 4.52 3.58 -5.73
C VAL A 25 4.05 3.12 -4.36
N GLN A 26 3.59 4.05 -3.55
CA GLN A 26 3.11 3.74 -2.21
C GLN A 26 1.86 2.88 -2.34
N GLU A 27 1.97 1.62 -1.93
CA GLU A 27 0.83 0.71 -1.92
C GLU A 27 -0.26 1.26 -0.98
N CYS A 28 -1.52 1.21 -1.42
CA CYS A 28 -2.67 1.68 -0.66
C CYS A 28 -3.78 0.61 -0.60
N TYR A 29 -4.78 0.80 0.27
CA TYR A 29 -5.94 -0.11 0.38
C TYR A 29 -7.29 0.63 0.30
N TYR A 30 -8.32 -0.06 -0.18
CA TYR A 30 -9.71 0.45 -0.23
C TYR A 30 -10.53 -0.07 0.96
N GLY A 31 -11.52 0.71 1.41
CA GLY A 31 -12.39 0.35 2.53
C GLY A 31 -11.60 0.04 3.80
N ASN A 32 -11.87 -1.12 4.41
CA ASN A 32 -11.12 -1.66 5.55
C ASN A 32 -9.92 -2.56 5.11
N GLY A 33 -9.69 -2.73 3.81
CA GLY A 33 -8.56 -3.49 3.29
C GLY A 33 -8.69 -5.01 3.32
N GLN A 34 -9.90 -5.59 3.50
CA GLN A 34 -10.11 -7.04 3.37
C GLN A 34 -9.70 -7.59 2.00
N ASN A 35 -9.82 -6.76 0.96
CA ASN A 35 -9.43 -7.10 -0.42
C ASN A 35 -7.96 -6.73 -0.75
N TYR A 36 -7.21 -6.17 0.19
CA TYR A 36 -5.82 -5.79 -0.06
C TYR A 36 -4.97 -7.05 -0.27
N ARG A 37 -4.21 -7.08 -1.38
CA ARG A 37 -3.35 -8.20 -1.79
C ARG A 37 -1.92 -7.76 -2.15
N GLY A 38 -1.54 -6.54 -1.74
CA GLY A 38 -0.19 -6.03 -1.93
C GLY A 38 0.86 -6.76 -1.08
N SER A 39 2.09 -6.28 -1.18
CA SER A 39 3.31 -6.90 -0.64
C SER A 39 3.87 -6.21 0.60
N MET A 40 3.22 -5.16 1.10
CA MET A 40 3.63 -4.49 2.35
C MET A 40 3.70 -5.49 3.50
N ALA A 41 4.81 -5.47 4.24
CA ALA A 41 5.10 -6.37 5.36
C ALA A 41 5.70 -5.62 6.57
N THR A 42 5.39 -4.33 6.68
CA THR A 42 5.92 -3.44 7.71
C THR A 42 4.78 -2.72 8.44
N THR A 43 4.86 -2.66 9.77
CA THR A 43 3.86 -2.00 10.61
C THR A 43 4.04 -0.49 10.65
N VAL A 44 3.07 0.26 11.18
CA VAL A 44 3.15 1.73 11.31
C VAL A 44 4.36 2.22 12.11
N THR A 45 4.86 1.41 13.03
CA THR A 45 6.08 1.69 13.82
C THR A 45 7.35 1.11 13.20
N GLY A 46 7.29 0.55 11.99
CA GLY A 46 8.44 -0.01 11.30
C GLY A 46 8.79 -1.44 11.68
N ARG A 47 7.95 -2.16 12.44
CA ARG A 47 8.20 -3.56 12.80
C ARG A 47 7.97 -4.47 11.60
N THR A 48 8.76 -5.53 11.51
CA THR A 48 8.57 -6.57 10.50
C THR A 48 7.38 -7.44 10.88
N CYS A 49 6.55 -7.75 9.90
CA CYS A 49 5.44 -8.69 10.08
C CYS A 49 5.95 -10.14 10.23
N GLN A 50 5.31 -10.90 11.12
CA GLN A 50 5.44 -12.35 11.24
C GLN A 50 4.66 -13.04 10.10
N CYS A 51 5.20 -14.13 9.57
CA CYS A 51 4.51 -14.95 8.57
C CYS A 51 3.20 -15.54 9.13
N TRP A 52 2.13 -15.52 8.35
CA TRP A 52 0.82 -16.05 8.76
C TRP A 52 0.80 -17.57 8.99
N SER A 53 1.75 -18.31 8.41
CA SER A 53 1.94 -19.73 8.68
C SER A 53 2.86 -20.00 9.89
N SER A 54 3.53 -18.97 10.42
CA SER A 54 4.41 -19.09 11.58
C SER A 54 3.61 -18.98 12.87
N MET A 55 3.97 -19.79 13.86
CA MET A 55 3.44 -19.73 15.24
C MET A 55 4.42 -19.08 16.22
N THR A 56 5.44 -18.39 15.72
CA THR A 56 6.49 -17.73 16.53
C THR A 56 6.80 -16.35 15.96
N PRO A 57 6.97 -15.31 16.81
CA PRO A 57 6.83 -15.33 18.27
C PRO A 57 5.38 -15.45 18.77
N HIS A 58 4.38 -15.14 17.94
CA HIS A 58 2.98 -15.09 18.36
C HIS A 58 2.19 -16.28 17.82
N GLN A 59 1.78 -17.21 18.69
CA GLN A 59 0.82 -18.24 18.32
C GLN A 59 -0.55 -17.64 18.00
N HIS A 60 -1.24 -18.14 16.98
CA HIS A 60 -2.55 -17.63 16.58
C HIS A 60 -3.39 -18.60 15.73
N GLN A 61 -4.66 -18.26 15.49
CA GLN A 61 -5.58 -19.04 14.66
C GLN A 61 -5.82 -18.46 13.26
N ARG A 62 -5.26 -17.28 12.94
CA ARG A 62 -5.40 -16.65 11.62
C ARG A 62 -4.37 -17.22 10.65
N THR A 63 -4.61 -18.45 10.20
CA THR A 63 -3.72 -19.18 9.28
C THR A 63 -4.37 -19.31 7.90
N PRO A 64 -3.59 -19.60 6.84
CA PRO A 64 -4.14 -19.87 5.51
C PRO A 64 -5.21 -20.96 5.50
N GLU A 65 -5.10 -21.96 6.38
CA GLU A 65 -6.04 -23.07 6.48
C GLU A 65 -7.38 -22.63 7.09
N ASN A 66 -7.34 -21.78 8.11
CA ASN A 66 -8.56 -21.29 8.77
C ASN A 66 -9.24 -20.14 8.00
N TYR A 67 -8.47 -19.39 7.20
CA TYR A 67 -8.96 -18.26 6.40
C TYR A 67 -8.50 -18.37 4.93
N PRO A 68 -8.98 -19.39 4.18
CA PRO A 68 -8.47 -19.71 2.84
C PRO A 68 -8.65 -18.59 1.81
N ASN A 69 -9.68 -17.75 1.99
CA ASN A 69 -10.01 -16.66 1.06
C ASN A 69 -9.34 -15.31 1.44
N ALA A 70 -8.67 -15.22 2.60
CA ALA A 70 -8.07 -13.98 3.07
C ALA A 70 -6.70 -13.69 2.46
N GLY A 71 -6.14 -14.62 1.67
CA GLY A 71 -4.86 -14.43 1.00
C GLY A 71 -3.68 -14.28 1.97
N LEU A 72 -3.69 -15.05 3.06
CA LEU A 72 -2.68 -15.01 4.13
C LEU A 72 -1.32 -15.61 3.69
N THR A 73 -0.73 -15.05 2.64
CA THR A 73 0.56 -15.49 2.08
C THR A 73 1.73 -14.71 2.68
N HIS A 74 2.85 -15.41 2.90
CA HIS A 74 4.06 -14.84 3.52
C HIS A 74 3.74 -14.12 4.84
N ASN A 75 4.32 -12.93 5.04
CA ASN A 75 4.08 -12.02 6.14
C ASN A 75 3.41 -10.72 5.67
N TYR A 76 2.71 -10.75 4.54
CA TYR A 76 2.10 -9.54 4.00
C TYR A 76 0.92 -9.07 4.83
N CYS A 77 0.72 -7.77 4.92
CA CYS A 77 -0.39 -7.15 5.62
C CYS A 77 -1.74 -7.63 5.09
N ARG A 78 -2.64 -8.09 5.96
CA ARG A 78 -3.97 -8.59 5.59
C ARG A 78 -5.01 -8.20 6.63
N ASN A 79 -6.27 -8.39 6.28
CA ASN A 79 -7.39 -8.17 7.18
C ASN A 79 -8.36 -9.35 7.07
N PRO A 80 -8.05 -10.51 7.69
CA PRO A 80 -8.88 -11.71 7.60
C PRO A 80 -10.19 -11.64 8.40
N ASP A 81 -10.26 -10.74 9.38
CA ASP A 81 -11.28 -10.71 10.43
C ASP A 81 -12.15 -9.45 10.44
N GLY A 82 -11.96 -8.55 9.47
CA GLY A 82 -12.78 -7.35 9.30
C GLY A 82 -12.43 -6.21 10.24
N ASP A 83 -11.19 -6.17 10.75
CA ASP A 83 -10.62 -5.05 11.51
C ASP A 83 -10.72 -3.74 10.70
N PRO A 84 -10.65 -2.54 11.31
CA PRO A 84 -10.68 -1.28 10.56
C PRO A 84 -9.62 -1.12 9.45
N ARG A 85 -8.47 -1.82 9.50
CA ARG A 85 -7.41 -1.71 8.48
C ARG A 85 -6.54 -2.96 8.36
N PRO A 86 -5.74 -3.13 7.28
CA PRO A 86 -4.76 -4.21 7.20
C PRO A 86 -3.76 -4.17 8.34
N TRP A 87 -3.45 -5.33 8.87
CA TRP A 87 -2.58 -5.53 10.02
C TRP A 87 -1.78 -6.82 9.86
N CYS A 88 -0.83 -7.05 10.77
CA CYS A 88 -0.10 -8.31 10.87
C CYS A 88 0.32 -8.58 12.32
N TYR A 89 0.61 -9.85 12.64
CA TYR A 89 1.42 -10.15 13.82
C TYR A 89 2.82 -9.61 13.60
N THR A 90 3.52 -9.18 14.65
CA THR A 90 4.88 -8.64 14.51
C THR A 90 5.94 -9.68 14.87
N THR A 91 7.17 -9.50 14.41
CA THR A 91 8.30 -10.30 14.88
C THR A 91 8.84 -9.86 16.25
N ASP A 92 8.34 -8.77 16.81
CA ASP A 92 8.65 -8.28 18.15
C ASP A 92 7.85 -9.10 19.18
N PRO A 93 8.49 -9.87 20.08
CA PRO A 93 7.80 -10.70 21.05
C PRO A 93 6.97 -9.90 22.07
N THR A 94 7.21 -8.59 22.18
CA THR A 94 6.48 -7.71 23.11
C THR A 94 5.25 -7.05 22.49
N VAL A 95 5.17 -7.01 21.15
CA VAL A 95 4.06 -6.41 20.40
C VAL A 95 3.39 -7.48 19.56
N ARG A 96 2.26 -8.01 20.04
CA ARG A 96 1.59 -9.15 19.41
C ARG A 96 1.21 -8.89 17.96
N TRP A 97 0.56 -7.77 17.70
CA TRP A 97 0.10 -7.38 16.38
C TRP A 97 0.05 -5.86 16.29
N GLU A 98 0.12 -5.34 15.08
CA GLU A 98 0.02 -3.92 14.84
C GLU A 98 -0.56 -3.67 13.44
N ALA A 99 -1.20 -2.52 13.27
CA ALA A 99 -1.67 -2.10 11.98
C ALA A 99 -0.50 -1.79 11.02
N CYS A 100 -0.72 -2.01 9.73
CA CYS A 100 0.34 -1.87 8.74
C CYS A 100 0.61 -0.43 8.31
N ASN A 101 1.82 -0.16 7.81
CA ASN A 101 2.17 1.14 7.24
C ASN A 101 1.59 1.31 5.82
N LEU A 102 0.26 1.29 5.74
CA LEU A 102 -0.50 1.48 4.52
C LEU A 102 -1.46 2.65 4.67
N THR A 103 -1.58 3.46 3.64
CA THR A 103 -2.58 4.52 3.54
C THR A 103 -3.82 4.01 2.81
N GLN A 104 -4.98 4.57 3.12
CA GLN A 104 -6.15 4.36 2.26
C GLN A 104 -5.89 4.97 0.90
N CYS A 105 -6.35 4.30 -0.16
CA CYS A 105 -6.33 4.87 -1.49
C CYS A 105 -7.30 6.06 -1.52
N SER A 106 -6.88 7.16 -2.14
CA SER A 106 -7.84 8.18 -2.56
C SER A 106 -8.82 7.52 -3.53
N GLU A 107 -10.12 7.73 -3.31
CA GLU A 107 -11.07 7.45 -4.38
C GLU A 107 -10.66 8.31 -5.58
N PRO A 108 -10.75 7.76 -6.81
CA PRO A 108 -10.56 8.61 -7.98
C PRO A 108 -11.57 9.74 -7.88
N GLU A 109 -11.08 10.97 -7.71
CA GLU A 109 -11.90 12.18 -7.83
C GLU A 109 -12.76 12.00 -9.08
N PRO A 110 -14.10 12.11 -8.98
CA PRO A 110 -14.91 12.15 -10.19
C PRO A 110 -14.32 13.31 -10.98
N SER A 111 -13.73 12.99 -12.15
CA SER A 111 -13.25 14.00 -13.06
C SER A 111 -14.42 14.96 -13.26
N VAL A 112 -14.26 16.17 -12.71
CA VAL A 112 -15.24 17.24 -12.86
C VAL A 112 -15.29 17.51 -14.34
N THR A 113 -16.20 16.83 -15.04
CA THR A 113 -16.70 17.30 -16.32
C THR A 113 -17.34 18.62 -15.94
N VAL A 114 -16.62 19.70 -16.25
CA VAL A 114 -17.11 21.07 -16.10
C VAL A 114 -18.45 21.09 -16.81
N SER A 115 -19.51 21.04 -16.03
CA SER A 115 -20.87 21.23 -16.52
C SER A 115 -20.90 22.67 -16.99
N ALA A 116 -20.79 22.87 -18.30
CA ALA A 116 -21.14 24.14 -18.90
C ALA A 116 -22.64 24.35 -18.65
N VAL A 117 -22.93 25.27 -17.74
CA VAL A 117 -24.28 25.71 -17.38
C VAL A 117 -24.84 26.55 -18.51
N THR A 118 -25.91 26.04 -19.12
CA THR A 118 -27.12 26.75 -19.61
C THR A 118 -26.97 27.99 -20.51
N THR A 119 -27.47 27.89 -21.75
CA THR A 119 -28.21 28.97 -22.40
C THR A 119 -29.59 28.47 -22.88
N LEU A 120 -30.59 29.31 -22.65
CA LEU A 120 -32.03 29.11 -22.87
C LEU A 120 -32.45 29.34 -24.34
N SER A 121 -33.67 28.91 -24.67
CA SER A 121 -34.55 29.33 -25.80
C SER A 121 -34.40 28.54 -27.12
N THR A 122 -35.41 28.04 -27.85
CA THR A 122 -36.86 28.34 -27.96
C THR A 122 -37.56 27.13 -28.64
N MET A 123 -38.84 26.86 -28.31
CA MET A 123 -39.70 25.80 -28.88
C MET A 123 -40.05 26.02 -30.37
N ALA A 124 -40.27 24.91 -31.12
CA ALA A 124 -41.26 24.83 -32.20
C ALA A 124 -41.87 23.41 -32.26
N PRO A 125 -43.21 23.25 -32.34
CA PRO A 125 -43.86 21.94 -32.34
C PRO A 125 -43.90 21.29 -33.74
N ALA A 126 -43.82 19.96 -33.77
CA ALA A 126 -44.02 19.15 -34.98
C ALA A 126 -45.49 19.13 -35.42
N PRO A 127 -45.79 19.05 -36.74
CA PRO A 127 -47.17 18.97 -37.24
C PRO A 127 -47.81 17.59 -36.95
N PRO A 128 -49.15 17.51 -36.78
CA PRO A 128 -49.82 16.23 -36.62
C PRO A 128 -49.84 15.42 -37.94
N PRO A 129 -49.82 14.07 -37.86
CA PRO A 129 -49.90 13.17 -39.01
C PRO A 129 -51.30 13.14 -39.66
N PRO A 130 -51.41 12.67 -40.92
CA PRO A 130 -52.62 12.80 -41.76
C PRO A 130 -53.85 12.04 -41.28
#